data_AF-A0AAU3CHL1-F1
#
_entry.id   AF-A0AAU3CHL1-F1
#
_cell.length_a   1.000
_cell.length_b   1.000
_cell.length_c   1.000
_cell.angle_alpha   90.00
_cell.angle_beta   90.00
_cell.angle_gamma   90.00
#
_symmetry.space_group_name_H-M   'P 1'
#
loop_
_entity.id
_entity.type
_entity.pdbx_description
1 polymer ?
#
loop_
_entity_poly.entity_id
_entity_poly.type
_entity_poly.pdbx_seq_one_letter_code
_entity_poly.pdbx_strand_id
1 'polypeptide(L)'
;MSPRDRALPDEPDESGVPSGPAAGRPGAHPPADLTIDLTSHEMFRRAHVLDALGPDWDPVAVLRDEEAAYELLYSGLDAEQQRVYDELVAAGVLPRRGGGHAAA
;
A
#
# COMPACT_ATOMS: atom_id res chain seq x y z
N MET A 1 -29.45 14.05 -28.22
CA MET A 1 -28.58 12.91 -28.56
C MET A 1 -28.95 11.77 -27.63
N SER A 2 -29.12 10.58 -28.20
CA SER A 2 -29.84 9.43 -27.63
C SER A 2 -29.38 8.96 -26.25
N PRO A 3 -30.30 8.42 -25.42
CA PRO A 3 -29.93 7.38 -24.47
C PRO A 3 -29.59 6.12 -25.28
N ARG A 4 -28.43 5.50 -25.05
CA ARG A 4 -28.23 4.13 -25.49
C ARG A 4 -28.76 3.22 -24.41
N ASP A 5 -29.93 2.66 -24.67
CA ASP A 5 -30.33 1.35 -24.18
C ASP A 5 -29.17 0.38 -24.35
N ARG A 6 -28.70 -0.18 -23.24
CA ARG A 6 -28.02 -1.46 -23.25
C ARG A 6 -28.82 -2.37 -22.33
N ALA A 7 -29.73 -3.12 -22.93
CA ALA A 7 -30.36 -4.26 -22.29
C ALA A 7 -29.23 -5.19 -21.79
N LEU A 8 -29.15 -5.35 -20.48
CA LEU A 8 -28.42 -6.47 -19.86
C LEU A 8 -29.09 -7.76 -20.35
N PRO A 9 -28.33 -8.78 -20.78
CA PRO A 9 -28.92 -10.10 -21.02
C PRO A 9 -29.54 -10.60 -19.71
N ASP A 10 -30.67 -11.31 -19.80
CA ASP A 10 -31.35 -11.98 -18.69
C ASP A 10 -30.32 -12.63 -17.75
N GLU A 11 -30.12 -12.03 -16.58
CA GLU A 11 -29.44 -12.70 -15.48
C GLU A 11 -30.40 -13.83 -15.05
N PRO A 12 -30.02 -15.11 -15.15
CA PRO A 12 -30.85 -16.15 -14.58
C PRO A 12 -30.99 -15.86 -13.08
N ASP A 13 -32.24 -15.85 -12.63
CA ASP A 13 -32.64 -15.71 -11.23
C ASP A 13 -32.00 -16.82 -10.38
N GLU A 14 -30.78 -16.58 -9.88
CA GLU A 14 -30.17 -17.40 -8.84
C GLU A 14 -30.75 -16.98 -7.47
N SER A 15 -32.08 -17.04 -7.39
CA SER A 15 -32.83 -16.95 -6.14
C SER A 15 -32.53 -18.16 -5.26
N GLY A 16 -31.73 -17.93 -4.21
CA GLY A 16 -32.01 -18.46 -2.88
C GLY A 16 -32.01 -19.98 -2.71
N VAL A 17 -31.08 -20.72 -3.31
CA VAL A 17 -30.84 -22.12 -2.91
C VAL A 17 -29.91 -22.11 -1.70
N PRO A 18 -30.34 -22.54 -0.49
CA PRO A 18 -29.40 -22.76 0.60
C PRO A 18 -28.44 -23.86 0.16
N SER A 19 -27.14 -23.54 0.14
CA SER A 19 -26.07 -24.51 -0.12
C SER A 19 -26.24 -25.72 0.80
N GLY A 20 -26.81 -26.81 0.26
CA GLY A 20 -26.82 -28.10 0.93
C GLY A 20 -25.38 -28.58 1.15
N PRO A 21 -25.13 -29.47 2.13
CA PRO A 21 -23.77 -29.92 2.41
C PRO A 21 -23.16 -30.53 1.14
N ALA A 22 -21.98 -30.03 0.77
CA ALA A 22 -21.23 -30.41 -0.45
C ALA A 22 -20.78 -31.90 -0.49
N ALA A 23 -21.33 -32.74 0.39
CA ALA A 23 -20.90 -34.12 0.65
C ALA A 23 -21.28 -35.14 -0.43
N GLY A 24 -21.85 -34.71 -1.57
CA GLY A 24 -22.37 -35.63 -2.59
C GLY A 24 -21.98 -35.33 -4.04
N ARG A 25 -21.18 -34.29 -4.33
CA ARG A 25 -20.80 -33.99 -5.73
C ARG A 25 -19.73 -35.00 -6.18
N PRO A 26 -19.95 -35.78 -7.26
CA PRO A 26 -18.92 -36.65 -7.81
C PRO A 26 -17.72 -35.80 -8.24
N GLY A 27 -16.53 -36.08 -7.67
CA GLY A 27 -15.32 -35.25 -7.85
C GLY A 27 -15.11 -34.19 -6.77
N ALA A 28 -15.94 -34.14 -5.72
CA ALA A 28 -15.65 -33.35 -4.52
C ALA A 28 -14.43 -33.95 -3.81
N HIS A 29 -13.27 -33.32 -3.98
CA HIS A 29 -12.10 -33.62 -3.19
C HIS A 29 -12.31 -33.11 -1.76
N PRO A 30 -11.87 -33.85 -0.73
CA PRO A 30 -11.84 -33.30 0.61
C PRO A 30 -11.01 -32.00 0.60
N PRO A 31 -11.44 -30.96 1.34
CA PRO A 31 -10.64 -29.75 1.44
C PRO A 31 -9.26 -30.11 1.99
N ALA A 32 -8.22 -29.67 1.30
CA ALA A 32 -6.86 -29.77 1.79
C ALA A 32 -6.55 -28.59 2.72
N ASP A 33 -5.78 -28.83 3.77
CA ASP A 33 -5.30 -27.77 4.64
C ASP A 33 -4.31 -26.89 3.87
N LEU A 34 -4.68 -25.62 3.67
CA LEU A 34 -3.83 -24.62 3.04
C LEU A 34 -3.03 -23.89 4.12
N THR A 35 -1.77 -24.25 4.27
CA THR A 35 -0.81 -23.51 5.09
C THR A 35 0.12 -22.71 4.18
N ILE A 36 0.13 -21.38 4.33
CA ILE A 36 0.99 -20.48 3.57
C ILE A 36 2.03 -19.87 4.49
N ASP A 37 3.31 -20.04 4.17
CA ASP A 37 4.39 -19.30 4.82
C ASP A 37 4.51 -17.89 4.22
N LEU A 38 3.98 -16.90 4.93
CA LEU A 38 4.06 -15.50 4.53
C LEU A 38 5.47 -14.92 4.71
N THR A 39 6.31 -15.49 5.58
CA THR A 39 7.68 -15.00 5.80
C THR A 39 8.54 -15.25 4.58
N SER A 40 8.50 -16.46 4.02
CA SER A 40 9.19 -16.78 2.76
C SER A 40 8.66 -15.93 1.60
N HIS A 41 7.34 -15.76 1.49
CA HIS A 41 6.74 -14.93 0.44
C HIS A 41 7.15 -13.46 0.54
N GLU A 42 7.28 -12.91 1.75
CA GLU A 42 7.76 -11.55 1.95
C GLU A 42 9.23 -11.39 1.54
N MET A 43 10.07 -12.38 1.83
CA MET A 43 11.46 -12.38 1.37
C MET A 43 11.56 -12.37 -0.16
N PHE A 44 10.75 -13.18 -0.84
CA PHE A 44 10.67 -13.17 -2.31
C PHE A 44 10.17 -11.83 -2.85
N ARG A 45 9.12 -11.24 -2.25
CA ARG A 45 8.62 -9.92 -2.64
C ARG A 45 9.74 -8.87 -2.55
N ARG A 46 10.47 -8.83 -1.43
CA ARG A 46 11.58 -7.88 -1.23
C ARG A 46 12.70 -8.09 -2.25
N ALA A 47 13.08 -9.33 -2.52
CA ALA A 47 14.09 -9.65 -3.52
C ALA A 47 13.69 -9.14 -4.92
N HIS A 48 12.44 -9.37 -5.33
CA HIS A 48 11.92 -8.86 -6.60
C HIS A 48 11.85 -7.34 -6.66
N VAL A 49 11.55 -6.66 -5.54
CA VAL A 49 11.59 -5.19 -5.48
C VAL A 49 13.01 -4.68 -5.68
N LEU A 50 14.00 -5.26 -5.00
CA LEU A 50 15.40 -4.88 -5.15
C LEU A 50 15.91 -5.13 -6.58
N ASP A 51 15.52 -6.24 -7.20
CA ASP A 51 15.84 -6.54 -8.60
C ASP A 51 15.23 -5.50 -9.56
N ALA A 52 13.96 -5.13 -9.35
CA ALA A 52 13.27 -4.14 -10.16
C ALA A 52 13.86 -2.71 -10.05
N LEU A 53 14.43 -2.36 -8.89
CA LEU A 53 15.14 -1.08 -8.69
C LEU A 53 16.46 -1.03 -9.47
N GLY A 54 17.07 -2.20 -9.72
CA GLY A 54 18.27 -2.34 -10.55
C GLY A 54 19.58 -2.01 -9.81
N PRO A 55 20.72 -2.29 -10.45
CA PRO A 55 22.04 -2.19 -9.83
C PRO A 55 22.50 -0.75 -9.57
N ASP A 56 21.91 0.23 -10.24
CA ASP A 56 22.26 1.65 -10.11
C ASP A 56 21.48 2.35 -8.98
N TRP A 57 20.58 1.64 -8.29
CA TRP A 57 19.82 2.21 -7.18
C TRP A 57 20.73 2.46 -5.97
N ASP A 58 20.91 3.74 -5.62
CA ASP A 58 21.59 4.18 -4.42
C ASP A 58 20.56 4.55 -3.34
N PRO A 59 20.29 3.68 -2.34
CA PRO A 59 19.33 3.97 -1.29
C PRO A 59 19.74 5.16 -0.41
N VAL A 60 21.05 5.44 -0.29
CA VAL A 60 21.54 6.56 0.49
C VAL A 60 21.30 7.88 -0.25
N ALA A 61 21.48 7.89 -1.58
CA ALA A 61 21.11 9.05 -2.40
C ALA A 61 19.62 9.35 -2.29
N VAL A 62 18.75 8.32 -2.41
CA VAL A 62 17.29 8.51 -2.29
C VAL A 62 16.89 9.10 -0.94
N LEU A 63 17.46 8.62 0.17
CA LEU A 63 17.18 9.17 1.50
C LEU A 63 17.66 10.62 1.66
N ARG A 64 18.80 10.98 1.04
CA ARG A 64 19.30 12.37 1.04
C ARG A 64 18.41 13.29 0.22
N ASP A 65 17.96 12.82 -0.94
CA ASP A 65 17.06 13.57 -1.81
C ASP A 65 15.70 13.79 -1.15
N GLU A 66 15.20 12.80 -0.40
CA GLU A 66 13.99 12.95 0.41
C GLU A 66 14.16 14.00 1.51
N GLU A 67 15.26 13.97 2.29
CA GLU A 67 15.54 15.01 3.29
C GLU A 67 15.60 16.39 2.62
N ALA A 68 16.29 16.52 1.49
CA ALA A 68 16.35 17.78 0.74
C ALA A 68 14.97 18.26 0.24
N ALA A 69 14.08 17.34 -0.13
CA ALA A 69 12.71 17.68 -0.49
C ALA A 69 11.91 18.19 0.74
N TYR A 70 12.06 17.57 1.91
CA TYR A 70 11.46 18.06 3.16
C TYR A 70 11.96 19.46 3.54
N GLU A 71 13.26 19.70 3.39
CA GLU A 71 13.88 21.02 3.60
C GLU A 71 13.24 22.10 2.71
N LEU A 72 12.98 21.77 1.45
CA LEU A 72 12.33 22.66 0.50
C LEU A 72 10.86 22.90 0.84
N LEU A 73 10.11 21.86 1.24
CA LEU A 73 8.68 21.95 1.58
C LEU A 73 8.42 22.95 2.71
N TYR A 74 9.31 22.96 3.71
CA TYR A 74 9.25 23.88 4.85
C TYR A 74 10.32 24.99 4.73
N SER A 75 10.67 25.37 3.50
CA SER A 75 11.49 26.56 3.24
C SER A 75 10.61 27.81 3.10
N GLY A 76 11.17 28.98 3.43
CA GLY A 76 10.50 30.26 3.20
C GLY A 76 9.24 30.49 4.03
N LEU A 77 9.10 29.81 5.17
CA LEU A 77 7.97 30.01 6.07
C LEU A 77 8.00 31.43 6.64
N ASP A 78 6.83 32.06 6.68
CA ASP A 78 6.65 33.28 7.44
C ASP A 78 6.63 33.01 8.96
N ALA A 79 6.54 34.07 9.76
CA ALA A 79 6.60 33.95 11.21
C ALA A 79 5.45 33.14 11.82
N GLU A 80 4.25 33.20 11.24
CA GLU A 80 3.11 32.43 11.75
C GLU A 80 3.23 30.95 11.36
N GLN A 81 3.62 30.70 10.11
CA GLN A 81 3.89 29.36 9.59
C GLN A 81 5.03 28.67 10.35
N GLN A 82 6.11 29.41 10.66
CA GLN A 82 7.22 28.89 11.45
C GLN A 82 6.76 28.50 12.86
N ARG A 83 5.91 29.31 13.50
CA ARG A 83 5.36 28.98 14.83
C ARG A 83 4.54 27.70 14.79
N VAL A 84 3.68 27.54 13.78
CA VAL A 84 2.88 26.31 13.62
C VAL A 84 3.78 25.11 13.34
N TYR A 85 4.80 25.25 12.49
CA TYR A 85 5.77 24.19 12.24
C TYR A 85 6.46 23.76 13.55
N ASP A 86 6.92 24.70 14.36
CA ASP A 86 7.59 24.41 15.63
C ASP A 86 6.65 23.71 16.63
N GLU A 87 5.38 24.11 16.68
CA GLU A 87 4.35 23.45 17.51
C GLU A 87 4.11 22.01 17.06
N LEU A 88 4.04 21.76 15.76
CA LEU A 88 3.85 20.41 15.20
C LEU A 88 5.07 19.51 15.43
N VAL A 89 6.28 20.06 15.36
CA VAL A 89 7.51 19.33 15.71
C VAL A 89 7.54 19.01 17.20
N ALA A 90 7.18 19.96 18.06
CA ALA A 90 7.12 19.73 19.51
C ALA A 90 6.08 18.68 19.91
N ALA A 91 4.96 18.60 19.17
CA ALA A 91 3.93 17.59 19.34
C ALA A 91 4.31 16.21 18.75
N GLY A 92 5.43 16.09 18.03
CA GLY A 92 5.85 14.87 17.36
C GLY A 92 5.03 14.53 16.11
N VAL A 93 4.25 15.48 15.59
CA VAL A 93 3.48 15.32 14.35
C VAL A 93 4.39 15.45 13.14
N LEU A 94 5.34 16.38 13.20
CA LEU A 94 6.35 16.57 12.15
C LEU A 94 7.74 16.18 12.64
N PRO A 95 8.58 15.62 11.76
CA PRO A 95 9.98 15.36 12.06
C PRO A 95 10.73 16.69 12.23
N ARG A 96 11.74 16.68 13.10
CA ARG A 96 12.66 17.81 13.23
C ARG A 96 13.57 17.88 12.01
N ARG A 97 13.66 19.08 11.44
CA ARG A 97 14.60 19.45 10.37
C ARG A 97 16.03 18.96 10.65
N GLY A 98 16.64 18.22 9.72
CA GLY A 98 18.00 17.71 9.83
C GLY A 98 18.22 16.60 10.87
N GLY A 99 17.13 16.03 11.43
CA GLY A 99 17.19 14.90 12.36
C GLY A 99 17.30 13.54 11.69
N GLY A 100 16.99 13.44 10.39
CA GLY A 100 16.97 12.22 9.60
C GLY A 100 16.00 11.16 10.12
N HIS A 101 15.01 10.77 9.31
CA HIS A 101 14.08 9.67 9.65
C HIS A 101 14.78 8.31 9.92
N ALA A 102 16.07 8.17 9.59
CA ALA A 102 16.86 6.97 9.82
C ALA A 102 17.40 6.81 11.26
N ALA A 103 17.31 7.84 12.10
CA ALA A 103 17.84 7.83 13.47
C ALA A 103 16.77 7.63 14.58
N ALA A 104 15.50 7.47 14.20
CA ALA A 104 14.37 7.27 15.11
C ALA A 104 13.97 5.79 15.21
#